data_AF-A0A5K1UY50-F1
#
_entry.id   AF-A0A5K1UY50-F1
#
_cell.length_a   1.000
_cell.length_b   1.000
_cell.length_c   1.000
_cell.angle_alpha   90.00
_cell.angle_beta   90.00
_cell.angle_gamma   90.00
#
_symmetry.space_group_name_H-M   'P 1'
#
loop_
_entity.id
_entity.type
_entity.pdbx_description
1 polymer ?
#
loop_
_entity_poly.entity_id
_entity_poly.type
_entity_poly.pdbx_seq_one_letter_code
_entity_poly.pdbx_strand_id
1 'polypeptide(L)'
;MKILPSIIELNEDEMVSYLEDCIQSINSILSSDTIPFGALYVYNDRTHHVLMQTIISICISHKWDFVSFYPKYTKLIFTLFCNIGMVSCDDFFGNHLHETLLFLFNALQSGEESAIPVFEQIILFTFKSHLLKSVRIITTPSTDHSLLLSQHLDLVKNIIEILLQNLLNGNMDLYCTSKALLPSLLLYPKIYHHLKSSLLLKYSNSPDLNLAFCQLDASISSSCDGDAYDNFFNACQVFQHTSLSLLKQ
;
A
#
# COMPACT_ATOMS: atom_id res chain seq x y z
N MET A 1 -34.89 4.96 -3.02
CA MET A 1 -34.11 4.75 -1.79
C MET A 1 -33.01 5.82 -1.78
N LYS A 2 -33.17 6.88 -0.97
CA LYS A 2 -32.15 7.94 -0.82
C LYS A 2 -31.25 7.51 0.33
N ILE A 3 -30.15 6.82 0.02
CA ILE A 3 -29.25 6.23 1.04
C ILE A 3 -28.24 7.25 1.57
N LEU A 4 -28.11 8.43 0.97
CA LEU A 4 -27.33 9.54 1.51
C LEU A 4 -28.24 10.77 1.61
N PRO A 5 -28.50 11.31 2.82
CA PRO A 5 -28.92 12.69 2.96
C PRO A 5 -27.89 13.56 2.27
N SER A 6 -28.30 14.70 1.71
CA SER A 6 -27.39 15.67 1.12
C SER A 6 -26.40 16.15 2.19
N ILE A 7 -25.20 15.55 2.21
CA ILE A 7 -24.03 15.95 3.02
C ILE A 7 -23.75 17.46 2.92
N ILE A 8 -24.25 18.08 1.84
CA ILE A 8 -24.17 19.50 1.48
C ILE A 8 -24.68 20.45 2.58
N GLU A 9 -25.47 20.00 3.57
CA GLU A 9 -25.98 20.87 4.66
C GLU A 9 -25.37 20.63 6.04
N LEU A 10 -24.47 19.65 6.21
CA LEU A 10 -23.80 19.38 7.49
C LEU A 10 -22.57 20.28 7.66
N ASN A 11 -22.27 20.68 8.89
CA ASN A 11 -20.94 21.24 9.18
C ASN A 11 -19.87 20.14 9.10
N GLU A 12 -18.59 20.52 9.02
CA GLU A 12 -17.49 19.57 8.78
C GLU A 12 -17.43 18.45 9.83
N ASP A 13 -17.67 18.78 11.11
CA ASP A 13 -17.63 17.81 12.21
C ASP A 13 -18.82 16.83 12.17
N GLU A 14 -20.02 17.32 11.85
CA GLU A 14 -21.21 16.48 11.66
C GLU A 14 -21.07 15.54 10.45
N MET A 15 -20.50 16.04 9.36
CA MET A 15 -20.18 15.25 8.18
C MET A 15 -19.18 14.15 8.52
N VAL A 16 -18.09 14.48 9.22
CA VAL A 16 -17.08 13.49 9.64
C VAL A 16 -17.73 12.44 10.55
N SER A 17 -18.52 12.84 11.53
CA SER A 17 -19.23 11.89 12.41
C SER A 17 -20.13 10.94 11.62
N TYR A 18 -20.87 11.44 10.63
CA TYR A 18 -21.72 10.60 9.78
C TYR A 18 -20.90 9.63 8.92
N LEU A 19 -19.77 10.09 8.36
CA LEU A 19 -18.87 9.24 7.57
C LEU A 19 -18.20 8.18 8.45
N GLU A 20 -17.85 8.49 9.70
CA GLU A 20 -17.32 7.52 10.66
C GLU A 20 -18.32 6.39 10.92
N ASP A 21 -19.60 6.71 11.17
CA ASP A 21 -20.65 5.72 11.40
C ASP A 21 -20.89 4.82 10.18
N CYS A 22 -20.88 5.43 8.98
CA CYS A 22 -20.99 4.69 7.72
C CYS A 22 -19.81 3.74 7.51
N ILE A 23 -18.58 4.21 7.72
CA ILE A 23 -17.37 3.39 7.54
C ILE A 23 -17.31 2.25 8.56
N GLN A 24 -17.69 2.50 9.81
CA GLN A 24 -17.76 1.44 10.83
C GLN A 24 -18.75 0.35 10.44
N SER A 25 -19.93 0.74 9.94
CA SER A 25 -20.95 -0.19 9.45
C SER A 25 -20.40 -1.04 8.30
N ILE A 26 -19.76 -0.43 7.30
CA ILE A 26 -19.15 -1.15 6.18
C ILE A 26 -18.04 -2.09 6.67
N ASN A 27 -17.17 -1.61 7.56
CA ASN A 27 -16.09 -2.42 8.12
C ASN A 27 -16.62 -3.68 8.81
N SER A 28 -17.69 -3.56 9.60
CA SER A 28 -18.31 -4.72 10.27
C SER A 28 -18.84 -5.78 9.29
N ILE A 29 -19.29 -5.36 8.11
CA ILE A 29 -19.77 -6.26 7.06
C ILE A 29 -18.57 -6.97 6.41
N LEU A 30 -17.54 -6.20 6.04
CA LEU A 30 -16.34 -6.73 5.38
C LEU A 30 -15.48 -7.59 6.30
N SER A 31 -15.47 -7.32 7.61
CA SER A 31 -14.74 -8.10 8.61
C SER A 31 -15.49 -9.34 9.08
N SER A 32 -16.70 -9.61 8.59
CA SER A 32 -17.46 -10.77 9.02
C SER A 32 -16.81 -12.06 8.49
N ASP A 33 -16.49 -12.99 9.40
CA ASP A 33 -15.91 -14.32 9.13
C ASP A 33 -16.76 -15.18 8.15
N THR A 34 -17.93 -14.68 7.76
CA THR A 34 -18.88 -15.31 6.84
C THR A 34 -18.58 -15.08 5.36
N ILE A 35 -17.61 -14.23 4.99
CA ILE A 35 -17.18 -14.08 3.59
C ILE A 35 -15.90 -14.91 3.39
N PRO A 36 -15.97 -16.12 2.78
CA PRO A 36 -14.80 -16.96 2.65
C PRO A 36 -13.77 -16.30 1.73
N PHE A 37 -12.51 -16.24 2.19
CA PHE A 37 -11.35 -15.98 1.35
C PHE A 37 -11.38 -16.93 0.14
N GLY A 38 -11.61 -16.38 -1.06
CA GLY A 38 -11.74 -17.13 -2.31
C GLY A 38 -13.16 -17.26 -2.89
N ALA A 39 -14.23 -17.04 -2.11
CA ALA A 39 -15.59 -17.00 -2.65
C ALA A 39 -15.87 -15.74 -3.48
N LEU A 40 -15.07 -14.68 -3.30
CA LEU A 40 -15.19 -13.43 -4.06
C LEU A 40 -14.43 -13.39 -5.39
N TYR A 41 -13.49 -14.31 -5.63
CA TYR A 41 -12.99 -14.55 -6.98
C TYR A 41 -14.12 -14.98 -7.94
N VAL A 42 -15.22 -15.51 -7.39
CA VAL A 42 -16.44 -15.90 -8.12
C VAL A 42 -17.51 -14.80 -8.09
N TYR A 43 -17.51 -13.93 -7.07
CA TYR A 43 -18.33 -12.70 -7.03
C TYR A 43 -17.62 -11.56 -7.78
N ASN A 44 -17.37 -11.78 -9.07
CA ASN A 44 -17.14 -10.70 -10.03
C ASN A 44 -18.50 -10.03 -10.37
N ASP A 45 -19.28 -9.70 -9.34
CA ASP A 45 -20.52 -8.95 -9.51
C ASP A 45 -20.11 -7.50 -9.72
N ARG A 46 -20.33 -7.01 -10.93
CA ARG A 46 -20.16 -5.60 -11.31
C ARG A 46 -20.75 -4.64 -10.27
N THR A 47 -21.81 -5.06 -9.57
CA THR A 47 -22.44 -4.31 -8.48
C THR A 47 -21.53 -4.15 -7.26
N HIS A 48 -20.80 -5.21 -6.86
CA HIS A 48 -19.84 -5.16 -5.76
C HIS A 48 -18.67 -4.24 -6.08
N HIS A 49 -18.07 -4.41 -7.26
CA HIS A 49 -16.95 -3.57 -7.69
C HIS A 49 -17.34 -2.08 -7.76
N VAL A 50 -18.51 -1.77 -8.32
CA VAL A 50 -19.05 -0.40 -8.37
C VAL A 50 -19.27 0.17 -6.97
N LEU A 51 -19.79 -0.64 -6.04
CA LEU A 51 -19.99 -0.22 -4.66
C LEU A 51 -18.66 0.07 -3.96
N MET A 52 -17.67 -0.83 -4.06
CA MET A 52 -16.35 -0.63 -3.46
C MET A 52 -15.62 0.57 -4.05
N GLN A 53 -15.67 0.75 -5.37
CA GLN A 53 -15.16 1.95 -6.04
C GLN A 53 -15.87 3.24 -5.56
N THR A 54 -17.18 3.19 -5.33
CA THR A 54 -17.93 4.33 -4.79
C THR A 54 -17.48 4.66 -3.37
N ILE A 55 -17.29 3.64 -2.53
CA ILE A 55 -16.80 3.80 -1.14
C ILE A 55 -15.39 4.40 -1.15
N ILE A 56 -14.48 3.85 -1.94
CA ILE A 56 -13.12 4.38 -2.12
C ILE A 56 -13.18 5.84 -2.56
N SER A 57 -14.00 6.16 -3.57
CA SER A 57 -14.17 7.53 -4.07
C SER A 57 -14.63 8.49 -2.98
N ILE A 58 -15.57 8.10 -2.12
CA ILE A 58 -16.04 8.94 -1.02
C ILE A 58 -14.90 9.21 -0.04
N CYS A 59 -14.19 8.16 0.40
CA CYS A 59 -13.10 8.29 1.36
C CYS A 59 -11.96 9.20 0.86
N ILE A 60 -11.58 9.10 -0.41
CA ILE A 60 -10.48 9.92 -0.95
C ILE A 60 -10.93 11.31 -1.44
N SER A 61 -12.23 11.55 -1.62
CA SER A 61 -12.74 12.82 -2.15
C SER A 61 -12.37 14.04 -1.30
N HIS A 62 -12.25 13.84 0.02
CA HIS A 62 -11.85 14.87 0.96
C HIS A 62 -10.34 15.23 0.89
N LYS A 63 -9.54 14.46 0.14
CA LYS A 63 -8.06 14.55 0.08
C LYS A 63 -7.39 14.33 1.44
N TRP A 64 -6.09 14.07 1.40
CA TRP A 64 -5.31 13.79 2.61
C TRP A 64 -5.30 14.98 3.59
N ASP A 65 -5.13 16.20 3.08
CA ASP A 65 -5.01 17.41 3.91
C ASP A 65 -6.19 17.55 4.89
N PHE A 66 -7.42 17.30 4.43
CA PHE A 66 -8.61 17.32 5.30
C PHE A 66 -8.62 16.13 6.27
N VAL A 67 -8.43 14.92 5.75
CA VAL A 67 -8.53 13.68 6.55
C VAL A 67 -7.53 13.70 7.70
N SER A 68 -6.33 14.25 7.48
CA SER A 68 -5.26 14.34 8.48
C SER A 68 -5.64 15.11 9.75
N PHE A 69 -6.65 15.99 9.69
CA PHE A 69 -7.16 16.72 10.86
C PHE A 69 -8.01 15.84 11.81
N TYR A 70 -8.45 14.66 11.35
CA TYR A 70 -9.40 13.80 12.06
C TYR A 70 -8.82 12.39 12.30
N PRO A 71 -7.97 12.17 13.33
CA PRO A 71 -7.24 10.91 13.53
C PRO A 71 -8.13 9.66 13.64
N LYS A 72 -9.32 9.79 14.25
CA LYS A 72 -10.28 8.68 14.37
C LYS A 72 -10.82 8.29 12.98
N TYR A 73 -11.18 9.28 12.17
CA TYR A 73 -11.64 9.09 10.80
C TYR A 73 -10.54 8.50 9.90
N THR A 74 -9.30 9.00 10.02
CA THR A 74 -8.11 8.46 9.34
C THR A 74 -7.95 6.96 9.58
N LYS A 75 -7.97 6.54 10.86
CA LYS A 75 -7.84 5.13 11.23
C LYS A 75 -8.96 4.27 10.63
N LEU A 76 -10.18 4.78 10.59
CA LEU A 76 -11.32 4.08 10.02
C LEU A 76 -11.20 3.91 8.50
N ILE A 77 -10.73 4.94 7.78
CA ILE A 77 -10.45 4.86 6.33
C ILE A 77 -9.39 3.79 6.04
N PHE A 78 -8.25 3.81 6.72
CA PHE A 78 -7.20 2.81 6.45
C PHE A 78 -7.61 1.40 6.85
N THR A 79 -8.38 1.25 7.92
CA THR A 79 -8.99 -0.05 8.28
C THR A 79 -9.89 -0.54 7.16
N LEU A 80 -10.72 0.35 6.59
CA LEU A 80 -11.60 0.04 5.48
C LEU A 80 -10.83 -0.36 4.23
N PHE A 81 -9.80 0.39 3.86
CA PHE A 81 -8.97 0.07 2.70
C PHE A 81 -8.25 -1.26 2.87
N CYS A 82 -7.71 -1.55 4.06
CA CYS A 82 -7.14 -2.86 4.36
C CYS A 82 -8.17 -3.99 4.22
N ASN A 83 -9.40 -3.78 4.69
CA ASN A 83 -10.47 -4.77 4.55
C ASN A 83 -10.85 -4.96 3.07
N ILE A 84 -10.99 -3.88 2.31
CA ILE A 84 -11.25 -3.95 0.86
C ILE A 84 -10.14 -4.73 0.16
N GLY A 85 -8.86 -4.44 0.42
CA GLY A 85 -7.78 -5.16 -0.28
C GLY A 85 -7.60 -6.61 0.15
N MET A 86 -8.00 -6.97 1.37
CA MET A 86 -8.08 -8.38 1.79
C MET A 86 -9.22 -9.14 1.09
N VAL A 87 -10.37 -8.49 0.93
CA VAL A 87 -11.59 -9.09 0.40
C VAL A 87 -11.60 -9.13 -1.14
N SER A 88 -11.21 -8.03 -1.78
CA SER A 88 -11.25 -7.81 -3.23
C SER A 88 -10.25 -6.71 -3.65
N CYS A 89 -8.95 -7.04 -3.66
CA CYS A 89 -7.91 -6.08 -4.05
C CYS A 89 -8.06 -5.54 -5.49
N ASP A 90 -8.74 -6.28 -6.37
CA ASP A 90 -9.11 -5.83 -7.72
C ASP A 90 -9.92 -4.52 -7.69
N ASP A 91 -10.66 -4.27 -6.60
CA ASP A 91 -11.42 -3.05 -6.41
C ASP A 91 -10.55 -1.80 -6.23
N PHE A 92 -9.23 -1.91 -6.06
CA PHE A 92 -8.35 -0.74 -6.14
C PHE A 92 -7.96 -0.36 -7.57
N PHE A 93 -8.09 -1.28 -8.53
CA PHE A 93 -7.64 -1.11 -9.92
C PHE A 93 -8.73 -0.56 -10.85
N GLY A 94 -9.72 0.12 -10.29
CA GLY A 94 -10.76 0.83 -11.03
C GLY A 94 -10.37 2.28 -11.38
N ASN A 95 -11.39 3.14 -11.52
CA ASN A 95 -11.22 4.54 -11.95
C ASN A 95 -10.45 5.41 -10.97
N HIS A 96 -10.34 4.99 -9.71
CA HIS A 96 -9.76 5.77 -8.63
C HIS A 96 -8.33 5.36 -8.23
N LEU A 97 -7.68 4.48 -9.00
CA LEU A 97 -6.34 3.98 -8.67
C LEU A 97 -5.32 5.11 -8.47
N HIS A 98 -5.34 6.12 -9.36
CA HIS A 98 -4.43 7.26 -9.26
C HIS A 98 -4.64 8.05 -7.96
N GLU A 99 -5.90 8.41 -7.67
CA GLU A 99 -6.27 9.18 -6.49
C GLU A 99 -6.02 8.40 -5.21
N THR A 100 -6.23 7.09 -5.21
CA THR A 100 -5.86 6.22 -4.09
C THR A 100 -4.35 6.24 -3.87
N LEU A 101 -3.53 6.05 -4.91
CA LEU A 101 -2.07 6.10 -4.78
C LEU A 101 -1.57 7.47 -4.32
N LEU A 102 -2.17 8.55 -4.81
CA LEU A 102 -1.86 9.92 -4.39
C LEU A 102 -2.23 10.14 -2.92
N PHE A 103 -3.38 9.62 -2.48
CA PHE A 103 -3.81 9.67 -1.08
C PHE A 103 -2.83 8.92 -0.17
N LEU A 104 -2.41 7.71 -0.55
CA LEU A 104 -1.40 6.93 0.19
C LEU A 104 -0.05 7.65 0.24
N PHE A 105 0.41 8.22 -0.88
CA PHE A 105 1.65 8.98 -0.96
C PHE A 105 1.64 10.17 0.01
N ASN A 106 0.58 10.99 -0.01
CA ASN A 106 0.47 12.16 0.88
C ASN A 106 0.41 11.74 2.36
N ALA A 107 -0.32 10.64 2.65
CA ALA A 107 -0.37 10.07 4.00
C ALA A 107 1.02 9.66 4.51
N LEU A 108 1.75 8.88 3.72
CA LEU A 108 3.11 8.45 4.06
C LEU A 108 4.08 9.61 4.18
N GLN A 109 3.96 10.63 3.32
CA GLN A 109 4.79 11.83 3.39
C GLN A 109 4.57 12.60 4.70
N SER A 110 3.36 12.54 5.28
CA SER A 110 3.04 13.13 6.59
C SER A 110 3.38 12.23 7.80
N GLY A 111 3.85 11.00 7.56
CA GLY A 111 4.20 10.05 8.61
C GLY A 111 3.07 9.09 9.03
N GLU A 112 1.97 9.01 8.28
CA GLU A 112 0.87 8.09 8.59
C GLU A 112 1.20 6.66 8.13
N GLU A 113 1.58 5.82 9.09
CA GLU A 113 2.01 4.43 8.84
C GLU A 113 0.86 3.51 8.43
N SER A 114 -0.39 3.85 8.76
CA SER A 114 -1.57 3.05 8.39
C SER A 114 -1.77 2.95 6.86
N ALA A 115 -1.09 3.78 6.07
CA ALA A 115 -1.07 3.70 4.62
C ALA A 115 -0.19 2.56 4.08
N ILE A 116 0.81 2.09 4.84
CA ILE A 116 1.77 1.07 4.40
C ILE A 116 1.07 -0.26 4.06
N PRO A 117 0.18 -0.81 4.91
CA PRO A 117 -0.49 -2.08 4.62
C PRO A 117 -1.42 -2.01 3.40
N VAL A 118 -2.04 -0.86 3.13
CA VAL A 118 -2.87 -0.69 1.92
C VAL A 118 -2.00 -0.74 0.66
N PHE A 119 -0.87 -0.04 0.67
CA PHE A 119 0.10 -0.09 -0.43
C PHE A 119 0.67 -1.50 -0.63
N GLU A 120 0.99 -2.21 0.46
CA GLU A 120 1.45 -3.60 0.43
C GLU A 120 0.45 -4.51 -0.29
N GLN A 121 -0.85 -4.40 0.02
CA GLN A 121 -1.89 -5.20 -0.62
C GLN A 121 -1.95 -4.95 -2.13
N ILE A 122 -1.95 -3.68 -2.57
CA ILE A 122 -1.98 -3.31 -4.00
C ILE A 122 -0.79 -3.89 -4.76
N ILE A 123 0.42 -3.74 -4.20
CA ILE A 123 1.65 -4.22 -4.82
C ILE A 123 1.73 -5.76 -4.82
N LEU A 124 1.42 -6.40 -3.69
CA LEU A 124 1.47 -7.85 -3.56
C LEU A 124 0.45 -8.53 -4.49
N PHE A 125 -0.75 -7.96 -4.62
CA PHE A 125 -1.74 -8.44 -5.57
C PHE A 125 -1.24 -8.35 -7.01
N THR A 126 -0.66 -7.21 -7.39
CA THR A 126 -0.05 -7.01 -8.72
C THR A 126 1.08 -7.99 -8.99
N PHE A 127 1.95 -8.23 -8.01
CA PHE A 127 3.05 -9.19 -8.12
C PHE A 127 2.54 -10.61 -8.33
N LYS A 128 1.56 -11.05 -7.52
CA LYS A 128 0.94 -12.37 -7.64
C LYS A 128 0.23 -12.56 -8.99
N SER A 129 -0.52 -11.56 -9.47
CA SER A 129 -1.19 -11.63 -10.76
C SER A 129 -0.19 -11.68 -11.92
N HIS A 130 0.92 -10.93 -11.83
CA HIS A 130 2.01 -10.99 -12.79
C HIS A 130 2.66 -12.39 -12.87
N LEU A 131 2.93 -13.02 -11.72
CA LEU A 131 3.45 -14.39 -11.66
C LEU A 131 2.47 -15.41 -12.27
N LEU A 132 1.18 -15.32 -11.96
CA LEU A 132 0.18 -16.25 -12.52
C LEU A 132 0.07 -16.13 -14.05
N LYS A 133 0.18 -14.91 -14.59
CA LYS A 133 0.21 -14.65 -16.03
C LYS A 133 1.48 -15.20 -16.69
N SER A 134 2.64 -15.04 -16.06
CA SER A 134 3.93 -15.52 -16.62
C SER A 134 4.02 -17.05 -16.67
N VAL A 135 3.36 -17.76 -15.74
CA VAL A 135 3.29 -19.23 -15.71
C VAL A 135 2.18 -19.81 -16.62
N ARG A 136 1.47 -18.97 -17.40
CA ARG A 136 0.39 -19.36 -18.34
C ARG A 136 -0.78 -20.14 -17.70
N ILE A 137 -1.03 -19.97 -16.40
CA ILE A 137 -2.12 -20.67 -15.72
C ILE A 137 -3.49 -20.03 -16.08
N ILE A 138 -3.48 -18.75 -16.47
CA ILE A 138 -4.71 -18.01 -16.81
C ILE A 138 -5.00 -18.17 -18.31
N THR A 139 -6.08 -18.88 -18.64
CA THR A 139 -6.59 -19.10 -20.01
C THR A 139 -7.62 -18.04 -20.46
N THR A 140 -8.02 -17.14 -19.57
CA THR A 140 -8.97 -16.04 -19.81
C THR A 140 -8.26 -14.68 -19.85
N PRO A 141 -8.81 -13.66 -20.56
CA PRO A 141 -8.27 -12.31 -20.50
C PRO A 141 -8.45 -11.77 -19.07
N SER A 142 -7.38 -11.84 -18.27
CA SER A 142 -7.29 -11.17 -16.98
C SER A 142 -6.83 -9.74 -17.16
N THR A 143 -7.40 -8.81 -16.39
CA THR A 143 -6.91 -7.45 -16.24
C THR A 143 -5.39 -7.47 -15.99
N ASP A 144 -4.64 -6.66 -16.74
CA ASP A 144 -3.20 -6.55 -16.56
C ASP A 144 -2.91 -5.50 -15.48
N HIS A 145 -2.97 -5.91 -14.22
CA HIS A 145 -2.73 -5.02 -13.07
C HIS A 145 -1.34 -4.40 -13.10
N SER A 146 -0.34 -5.12 -13.64
CA SER A 146 1.01 -4.60 -13.80
C SER A 146 1.04 -3.44 -14.79
N LEU A 147 0.32 -3.57 -15.92
CA LEU A 147 0.15 -2.49 -16.87
C LEU A 147 -0.60 -1.30 -16.26
N LEU A 148 -1.70 -1.52 -15.53
CA LEU A 148 -2.45 -0.44 -14.88
C LEU A 148 -1.58 0.31 -13.88
N LEU A 149 -0.88 -0.40 -13.00
CA LEU A 149 0.00 0.22 -12.02
C LEU A 149 1.19 0.92 -12.69
N SER A 150 1.65 0.44 -13.85
CA SER A 150 2.73 1.08 -14.61
C SER A 150 2.39 2.49 -15.12
N GLN A 151 1.10 2.80 -15.29
CA GLN A 151 0.64 4.15 -15.68
C GLN A 151 0.81 5.17 -14.54
N HIS A 152 1.08 4.69 -13.32
CA HIS A 152 1.28 5.51 -12.11
C HIS A 152 2.67 5.29 -11.49
N LEU A 153 3.65 4.91 -12.31
CA LEU A 153 5.03 4.60 -11.88
C LEU A 153 5.68 5.69 -11.05
N ASP A 154 5.40 6.97 -11.33
CA ASP A 154 5.97 8.08 -10.57
C ASP A 154 5.49 8.08 -9.11
N LEU A 155 4.20 7.84 -8.87
CA LEU A 155 3.66 7.71 -7.50
C LEU A 155 4.21 6.48 -6.80
N VAL A 156 4.25 5.34 -7.49
CA VAL A 156 4.80 4.09 -6.94
C VAL A 156 6.27 4.27 -6.57
N LYS A 157 7.07 4.88 -7.45
CA LYS A 157 8.47 5.23 -7.18
C LYS A 157 8.60 6.10 -5.93
N ASN A 158 7.80 7.15 -5.82
CA ASN A 158 7.85 8.07 -4.68
C ASN A 158 7.49 7.37 -3.36
N ILE A 159 6.49 6.48 -3.37
CA ILE A 159 6.14 5.68 -2.20
C ILE A 159 7.28 4.73 -1.81
N ILE A 160 7.87 4.00 -2.78
CA ILE A 160 9.02 3.13 -2.53
C ILE A 160 10.20 3.94 -1.97
N GLU A 161 10.43 5.15 -2.48
CA GLU A 161 11.45 6.04 -1.96
C GLU A 161 11.22 6.40 -0.48
N ILE A 162 9.98 6.75 -0.09
CA ILE A 162 9.63 7.01 1.32
C ILE A 162 9.93 5.78 2.19
N LEU A 163 9.55 4.58 1.73
CA LEU A 163 9.78 3.34 2.47
C LEU A 163 11.28 3.01 2.62
N LEU A 164 12.08 3.23 1.57
CA LEU A 164 13.54 3.06 1.63
C LEU A 164 14.20 4.10 2.54
N GLN A 165 13.74 5.35 2.49
CA GLN A 165 14.19 6.38 3.43
C GLN A 165 13.79 6.03 4.86
N ASN A 166 12.64 5.38 5.07
CA ASN A 166 12.25 4.89 6.38
C ASN A 166 13.19 3.79 6.91
N LEU A 167 13.67 2.88 6.05
CA LEU A 167 14.69 1.90 6.44
C LEU A 167 15.98 2.56 6.95
N LEU A 168 16.35 3.72 6.39
CA LEU A 168 17.54 4.47 6.81
C LEU A 168 17.33 5.20 8.14
N ASN A 169 16.18 5.86 8.30
CA ASN A 169 15.93 6.81 9.38
C ASN A 169 15.18 6.21 10.58
N GLY A 170 14.49 5.08 10.41
CA GLY A 170 13.75 4.39 11.46
C GLY A 170 12.57 5.18 12.03
N ASN A 171 11.84 5.89 11.17
CA ASN A 171 10.75 6.77 11.57
C ASN A 171 9.37 6.09 11.62
N MET A 172 9.22 4.92 11.00
CA MET A 172 7.98 4.14 10.95
C MET A 172 8.22 2.65 11.22
N ASP A 173 7.16 1.90 11.50
CA ASP A 173 7.21 0.46 11.78
C ASP A 173 7.99 -0.33 10.72
N LEU A 174 9.07 -0.97 11.17
CA LEU A 174 10.00 -1.68 10.32
C LEU A 174 9.35 -2.91 9.68
N TYR A 175 8.47 -3.60 10.42
CA TYR A 175 7.83 -4.82 9.95
C TYR A 175 6.88 -4.54 8.78
N CYS A 176 6.01 -3.54 8.92
CA CYS A 176 5.13 -3.09 7.85
C CYS A 176 5.94 -2.57 6.65
N THR A 177 6.99 -1.78 6.91
CA THR A 177 7.88 -1.25 5.86
C THR A 177 8.54 -2.37 5.07
N SER A 178 9.13 -3.38 5.73
CA SER A 178 9.76 -4.51 5.05
C SER A 178 8.76 -5.34 4.24
N LYS A 179 7.55 -5.50 4.78
CA LYS A 179 6.49 -6.30 4.14
C LYS A 179 5.98 -5.64 2.86
N ALA A 180 5.88 -4.31 2.84
CA ALA A 180 5.55 -3.56 1.63
C ALA A 180 6.71 -3.49 0.62
N LEU A 181 7.95 -3.39 1.12
CA LEU A 181 9.13 -3.27 0.26
C LEU A 181 9.40 -4.54 -0.54
N LEU A 182 9.44 -5.73 0.07
CA LEU A 182 9.82 -6.97 -0.63
C LEU A 182 9.09 -7.16 -1.99
N PRO A 183 7.75 -7.18 -2.05
CA PRO A 183 7.05 -7.34 -3.33
C PRO A 183 7.26 -6.13 -4.26
N SER A 184 7.47 -4.92 -3.72
CA SER A 184 7.78 -3.72 -4.52
C SER A 184 9.13 -3.84 -5.24
N LEU A 185 10.15 -4.34 -4.54
CA LEU A 185 11.50 -4.51 -5.10
C LEU A 185 11.50 -5.60 -6.17
N LEU A 186 10.71 -6.65 -5.98
CA LEU A 186 10.56 -7.73 -6.95
C LEU A 186 9.77 -7.32 -8.18
N LEU A 187 8.71 -6.54 -8.01
CA LEU A 187 7.89 -6.04 -9.11
C LEU A 187 8.62 -4.95 -9.91
N TYR A 188 9.43 -4.12 -9.24
CA TYR A 188 10.10 -2.95 -9.84
C TYR A 188 11.61 -2.88 -9.54
N PRO A 189 12.41 -3.88 -9.93
CA PRO A 189 13.84 -3.92 -9.60
C PRO A 189 14.63 -2.74 -10.18
N LYS A 190 14.23 -2.23 -11.35
CA LYS A 190 14.87 -1.05 -11.96
C LYS A 190 14.64 0.23 -11.14
N ILE A 191 13.45 0.39 -10.57
CA ILE A 191 13.15 1.53 -9.69
C ILE A 191 14.00 1.43 -8.43
N TYR A 192 14.06 0.24 -7.83
CA TYR A 192 14.90 -0.01 -6.67
C TYR A 192 16.36 0.35 -6.90
N HIS A 193 16.99 -0.16 -7.96
CA HIS A 193 18.40 0.13 -8.25
C HIS A 193 18.67 1.61 -8.49
N HIS A 194 17.74 2.31 -9.15
CA HIS A 194 17.84 3.76 -9.33
C HIS A 194 17.75 4.50 -7.98
N LEU A 195 16.77 4.17 -7.14
CA LEU A 195 16.60 4.80 -5.82
C LEU A 195 17.78 4.49 -4.88
N LYS A 196 18.26 3.25 -4.85
CA LYS A 196 19.47 2.85 -4.11
C LYS A 196 20.67 3.69 -4.51
N SER A 197 20.90 3.86 -5.82
CA SER A 197 22.01 4.68 -6.33
C SER A 197 21.88 6.15 -5.91
N SER A 198 20.68 6.72 -6.01
CA SER A 198 20.39 8.08 -5.57
C SER A 198 20.58 8.27 -4.06
N LEU A 199 20.17 7.30 -3.24
CA LEU A 199 20.38 7.32 -1.79
C LEU A 199 21.87 7.22 -1.45
N LEU A 200 22.62 6.30 -2.07
CA LEU A 200 24.07 6.20 -1.84
C LEU A 200 24.79 7.51 -2.17
N LEU A 201 24.43 8.17 -3.27
CA LEU A 201 24.98 9.49 -3.62
C LEU A 201 24.64 10.55 -2.56
N LYS A 202 23.42 10.55 -2.03
CA LYS A 202 22.98 11.47 -0.97
C LYS A 202 23.80 11.32 0.31
N TYR A 203 24.27 10.10 0.62
CA TYR A 203 25.10 9.78 1.78
C TYR A 203 26.58 9.60 1.41
N SER A 204 27.07 10.38 0.43
CA SER A 204 28.49 10.46 0.03
C SER A 204 29.14 9.12 -0.31
N ASN A 205 28.35 8.14 -0.80
CA ASN A 205 28.79 6.78 -1.08
C ASN A 205 29.48 6.10 0.11
N SER A 206 28.95 6.26 1.32
CA SER A 206 29.43 5.57 2.52
C SER A 206 29.66 4.07 2.23
N PRO A 207 30.89 3.54 2.41
CA PRO A 207 31.18 2.12 2.19
C PRO A 207 30.33 1.19 3.05
N ASP A 208 30.07 1.59 4.29
CA ASP A 208 29.25 0.83 5.25
C ASP A 208 27.79 0.80 4.81
N LEU A 209 27.27 1.92 4.31
CA LEU A 209 25.91 1.98 3.79
C LEU A 209 25.78 1.15 2.50
N ASN A 210 26.78 1.21 1.63
CA ASN A 210 26.81 0.40 0.42
C ASN A 210 26.87 -1.10 0.76
N LEU A 211 27.68 -1.49 1.74
CA LEU A 211 27.74 -2.87 2.24
C LEU A 211 26.39 -3.31 2.82
N ALA A 212 25.73 -2.47 3.60
CA ALA A 212 24.40 -2.74 4.14
C ALA A 212 23.38 -2.95 3.01
N PHE A 213 23.40 -2.11 1.97
CA PHE A 213 22.57 -2.32 0.79
C PHE A 213 22.92 -3.60 0.03
N CYS A 214 24.20 -4.01 -0.06
CA CYS A 214 24.58 -5.29 -0.66
C CYS A 214 24.03 -6.50 0.14
N GLN A 215 24.01 -6.41 1.46
CA GLN A 215 23.41 -7.43 2.32
C GLN A 215 21.89 -7.48 2.17
N LEU A 216 21.25 -6.31 2.03
CA LEU A 216 19.82 -6.22 1.73
C LEU A 216 19.50 -6.80 0.35
N ASP A 217 20.28 -6.50 -0.68
CA ASP A 217 20.11 -7.09 -2.02
C ASP A 217 20.15 -8.62 -1.97
N ALA A 218 21.04 -9.19 -1.16
CA ALA A 218 21.22 -10.63 -1.03
C ALA A 218 20.05 -11.34 -0.33
N SER A 219 19.21 -10.63 0.42
CA SER A 219 18.02 -11.19 1.06
C SER A 219 16.77 -11.12 0.20
N ILE A 220 16.80 -10.41 -0.93
CA ILE A 220 15.69 -10.34 -1.88
C ILE A 220 15.57 -11.68 -2.61
N SER A 221 14.65 -12.53 -2.15
CA SER A 221 14.32 -13.79 -2.81
C SER A 221 13.44 -13.58 -4.05
N SER A 222 13.29 -14.58 -4.91
CA SER A 222 12.38 -14.51 -6.08
C SER A 222 10.89 -14.69 -5.73
N SER A 223 10.53 -14.87 -4.46
CA SER A 223 9.16 -15.15 -3.99
C SER A 223 8.74 -14.23 -2.84
N CYS A 224 7.45 -14.28 -2.50
CA CYS A 224 6.87 -13.62 -1.32
C CYS A 224 6.14 -14.66 -0.45
N ASP A 225 6.86 -15.71 -0.05
CA ASP A 225 6.43 -16.69 0.95
C ASP A 225 6.91 -16.29 2.36
N GLY A 226 6.50 -17.05 3.39
CA GLY A 226 6.82 -16.74 4.78
C GLY A 226 8.33 -16.64 5.05
N ASP A 227 9.10 -17.60 4.56
CA ASP A 227 10.56 -17.64 4.74
C ASP A 227 11.23 -16.45 4.04
N ALA A 228 10.76 -16.07 2.84
CA ALA A 228 11.24 -14.89 2.13
C ALA A 228 10.99 -13.59 2.92
N TYR A 229 9.80 -13.43 3.50
CA TYR A 229 9.48 -12.26 4.32
C TYR A 229 10.33 -12.21 5.60
N ASP A 230 10.49 -13.33 6.29
CA ASP A 230 11.29 -13.40 7.52
C ASP A 230 12.77 -13.08 7.24
N ASN A 231 13.35 -13.66 6.19
CA ASN A 231 14.72 -13.38 5.77
C ASN A 231 14.92 -11.91 5.39
N PHE A 232 13.98 -11.34 4.63
CA PHE A 232 14.05 -9.94 4.23
C PHE A 232 13.88 -8.99 5.43
N PHE A 233 12.96 -9.28 6.35
CA PHE A 233 12.78 -8.50 7.58
C PHE A 233 14.04 -8.49 8.45
N ASN A 234 14.67 -9.66 8.65
CA ASN A 234 15.93 -9.76 9.38
C ASN A 234 17.04 -8.91 8.73
N ALA A 235 17.13 -8.92 7.40
CA ALA A 235 18.07 -8.07 6.67
C ALA A 235 17.74 -6.57 6.84
N CYS A 236 16.47 -6.19 6.82
CA CYS A 236 16.03 -4.82 7.10
C CYS A 236 16.39 -4.37 8.53
N GLN A 237 16.32 -5.25 9.53
CA GLN A 237 16.76 -4.94 10.90
C GLN A 237 18.26 -4.63 10.96
N VAL A 238 19.09 -5.48 10.34
CA VAL A 238 20.54 -5.26 10.27
C VAL A 238 20.87 -3.98 9.50
N PHE A 239 20.16 -3.74 8.39
CA PHE A 239 20.30 -2.56 7.56
C PHE A 239 19.99 -1.28 8.35
N GLN A 240 18.84 -1.23 9.03
CA GLN A 240 18.41 -0.06 9.78
C GLN A 240 19.35 0.22 10.96
N HIS A 241 19.80 -0.82 11.68
CA HIS A 241 20.77 -0.67 12.75
C HIS A 241 22.09 -0.05 12.25
N THR A 242 22.61 -0.53 11.12
CA THR A 242 23.81 0.02 10.48
C THR A 242 23.60 1.44 9.99
N SER A 243 22.44 1.75 9.42
CA SER A 243 22.13 3.08 8.90
C SER A 243 22.01 4.12 10.02
N LEU A 244 21.32 3.77 11.12
CA LEU A 244 21.16 4.65 12.27
C LEU A 244 22.47 4.93 13.01
N SER A 245 23.42 3.99 13.02
CA SER A 245 24.73 4.21 13.64
C SER A 245 25.58 5.20 12.83
N LEU A 246 25.44 5.19 11.49
CA LEU A 246 26.12 6.13 10.59
C LEU A 246 25.56 7.56 10.71
N LEU A 247 24.24 7.71 10.94
CA LEU A 247 23.58 9.02 11.03
C LEU A 247 23.81 9.76 12.36
N LYS A 248 24.38 9.08 13.37
CA LYS A 248 24.70 9.66 14.68
C LYS A 248 26.12 10.22 14.79
N GLN A 249 26.95 10.03 13.77
CA GLN A 249 28.35 10.50 13.70
C GLN A 249 28.43 11.85 12.99
#